data_AF-A0A7M7N067-F1
#
_entry.id   AF-A0A7M7N067-F1
#
_cell.length_a   1.000
_cell.length_b   1.000
_cell.length_c   1.000
_cell.angle_alpha   90.00
_cell.angle_beta   90.00
_cell.angle_gamma   90.00
#
_symmetry.space_group_name_H-M   'P 1'
#
loop_
_entity.id
_entity.type
_entity.pdbx_description
1 polymer ?
#
loop_
_entity_poly.entity_id
_entity_poly.type
_entity_poly.pdbx_seq_one_letter_code
_entity_poly.pdbx_strand_id
1 'polypeptide(L)'
;MPWSSLTSVQRQGVENVYGLFCDKCRVNETHSLIRPDMNPFLGGNEIQSSAEDLWRTEDCFYNPLASRQYMVDDCETSYSVCVPNMDGTGRCSWLQSEKYVFCSKRRKNSACLQTGGAYAFLAGWTCPENCKGIQEDCLREMCLQATTGVVCPKRIRERPIPSFLGNNF
;
A
#
# COMPACT_ATOMS: atom_id res chain seq x y z
N MET A 1 1.90 -14.10 22.46
CA MET A 1 1.24 -14.98 21.47
C MET A 1 1.74 -16.40 21.65
N PRO A 2 0.89 -17.43 21.51
CA PRO A 2 1.33 -18.82 21.46
C PRO A 2 2.29 -19.06 20.27
N TRP A 3 3.29 -19.94 20.43
CA TRP A 3 4.25 -20.24 19.36
C TRP A 3 3.60 -20.78 18.08
N SER A 4 2.54 -21.58 18.24
CA SER A 4 1.77 -22.16 17.14
C SER A 4 1.01 -21.13 16.32
N SER A 5 0.71 -19.95 16.88
CA SER A 5 0.01 -18.88 16.16
C SER A 5 0.95 -17.99 15.35
N LEU A 6 2.27 -18.14 15.48
CA LEU A 6 3.24 -17.38 14.71
C LEU A 6 3.28 -17.84 13.24
N THR A 7 3.53 -16.90 12.33
CA THR A 7 3.82 -17.25 10.94
C THR A 7 5.17 -17.96 10.83
N SER A 8 5.41 -18.69 9.73
CA SER A 8 6.72 -19.31 9.49
C SER A 8 7.85 -18.28 9.47
N VAL A 9 7.58 -17.08 8.95
CA VAL A 9 8.53 -15.96 8.89
C VAL A 9 8.85 -15.44 10.29
N GLN A 10 7.83 -15.28 11.13
CA GLN A 10 8.02 -14.85 12.53
C GLN A 10 8.84 -15.85 13.33
N ARG A 11 8.56 -17.16 13.19
CA ARG A 11 9.36 -18.21 13.85
C ARG A 11 10.81 -18.17 13.40
N GLN A 12 11.05 -18.12 12.09
CA GLN A 12 12.39 -18.00 11.52
C GLN A 12 13.10 -16.72 12.00
N GLY A 13 12.35 -15.62 12.10
CA GLY A 13 12.83 -14.34 12.62
C GLY A 13 13.34 -14.47 14.05
N VAL A 14 12.53 -15.04 14.95
CA VAL A 14 12.90 -15.27 16.35
C VAL A 14 14.12 -16.19 16.47
N GLU A 15 14.15 -17.27 15.69
CA GLU A 15 15.23 -18.26 15.78
C GLU A 15 16.56 -17.76 15.22
N ASN A 16 16.54 -16.97 14.14
CA ASN A 16 17.74 -16.75 13.33
C ASN A 16 18.04 -15.31 12.96
N VAL A 17 17.05 -14.42 12.87
CA VAL A 17 17.23 -13.13 12.17
C VAL A 17 17.17 -11.94 13.11
N TYR A 18 16.18 -11.89 14.01
CA TYR A 18 15.98 -10.72 14.87
C TYR A 18 17.17 -10.47 15.79
N GLY A 19 17.79 -11.52 16.33
CA GLY A 19 19.00 -11.39 17.15
C GLY A 19 20.25 -10.95 16.38
N LEU A 20 20.33 -11.19 15.07
CA LEU A 20 21.49 -10.79 14.25
C LEU A 20 21.51 -9.29 13.93
N PHE A 21 20.33 -8.68 13.86
CA PHE A 21 20.17 -7.32 13.35
C PHE A 21 19.53 -6.33 14.33
N CYS A 22 19.21 -6.76 15.56
CA CYS A 22 18.57 -5.89 16.56
C CYS A 22 19.36 -4.62 16.89
N ASP A 23 20.70 -4.70 16.87
CA ASP A 23 21.58 -3.55 17.13
C ASP A 23 21.88 -2.72 15.88
N LYS A 24 21.59 -3.26 14.69
CA LYS A 24 21.93 -2.63 13.40
C LYS A 24 20.72 -1.91 12.80
N CYS A 25 19.54 -2.44 13.01
CA CYS A 25 18.32 -1.95 12.39
C CYS A 25 17.22 -1.73 13.42
N ARG A 26 16.46 -0.66 13.21
CA ARG A 26 15.30 -0.31 14.04
C ARG A 26 14.07 -0.23 13.17
N VAL A 27 12.98 -0.80 13.67
CA VAL A 27 11.64 -0.60 13.10
C VAL A 27 11.17 0.79 13.53
N ASN A 28 10.83 1.63 12.55
CA ASN A 28 10.37 2.99 12.81
C ASN A 28 8.85 3.03 12.74
N GLU A 29 8.19 3.09 13.89
CA GLU A 29 6.73 3.15 13.95
C GLU A 29 6.18 4.57 13.76
N THR A 30 4.94 4.70 13.31
CA THR A 30 4.28 6.01 13.07
C THR A 30 4.19 6.87 14.32
N HIS A 31 4.07 6.28 15.51
CA HIS A 31 4.08 7.04 16.78
C HIS A 31 5.36 7.87 16.97
N SER A 32 6.48 7.44 16.40
CA SER A 32 7.78 8.12 16.46
C SER A 32 7.90 9.29 15.47
N LEU A 33 6.99 9.37 14.49
CA LEU A 33 7.00 10.36 13.40
C LEU A 33 5.88 11.38 13.48
N ILE A 34 4.96 11.25 14.45
CA ILE A 34 4.04 12.33 14.82
C ILE A 34 4.87 13.36 15.61
N ARG A 35 5.67 14.15 14.90
CA ARG A 35 6.11 15.42 15.46
C ARG A 35 4.87 16.32 15.57
N PRO A 36 4.67 17.06 16.68
CA PRO A 36 3.51 17.94 16.85
C PRO A 36 3.34 18.99 15.74
N ASP A 37 4.43 19.33 15.05
CA ASP A 37 4.48 20.26 13.90
C ASP A 37 4.20 19.59 12.54
N MET A 38 4.28 18.25 12.46
CA MET A 38 3.94 17.45 11.26
C MET A 38 2.49 16.95 11.26
N ASN A 39 1.61 17.60 12.03
CA ASN A 39 0.18 17.28 12.02
C ASN A 39 -0.64 18.24 11.14
N PRO A 40 -0.75 17.94 9.83
CA PRO A 40 -1.97 18.17 9.07
C PRO A 40 -2.79 16.89 8.84
N PHE A 41 -2.27 15.71 9.23
CA PHE A 41 -2.83 14.39 8.88
C PHE A 41 -4.20 14.03 9.48
N LEU A 42 -4.77 14.88 10.33
CA LEU A 42 -6.14 14.70 10.83
C LEU A 42 -7.08 15.88 10.51
N GLY A 43 -6.65 16.90 9.74
CA GLY A 43 -7.49 18.07 9.51
C GLY A 43 -7.14 19.01 8.36
N GLY A 44 -6.17 18.68 7.50
CA GLY A 44 -5.83 19.49 6.32
C GLY A 44 -6.11 18.75 5.02
N ASN A 45 -6.76 19.43 4.07
CA ASN A 45 -7.21 18.94 2.76
C ASN A 45 -6.10 18.50 1.78
N GLU A 46 -4.90 18.17 2.25
CA GLU A 46 -3.82 17.59 1.44
C GLU A 46 -3.65 16.13 1.86
N ILE A 47 -4.56 15.30 1.36
CA ILE A 47 -4.39 13.85 1.36
C ILE A 47 -3.03 13.58 0.71
N GLN A 48 -2.13 12.96 1.48
CA GLN A 48 -0.85 12.42 1.02
C GLN A 48 -1.01 11.87 -0.40
N SER A 49 -0.21 12.40 -1.34
CA SER A 49 -0.41 12.25 -2.77
C SER A 49 -0.33 10.80 -3.29
N SER A 50 0.00 9.83 -2.44
CA SER A 50 -0.08 8.42 -2.78
C SER A 50 -0.37 7.55 -1.56
N ALA A 51 -1.16 6.49 -1.72
CA ALA A 51 -1.32 5.45 -0.70
C ALA A 51 0.01 4.71 -0.39
N GLU A 52 1.06 4.96 -1.17
CA GLU A 52 2.39 4.36 -0.98
C GLU A 52 3.15 5.00 0.20
N ASP A 53 2.89 6.28 0.47
CA ASP A 53 3.54 7.00 1.58
C ASP A 53 3.11 6.48 2.96
N LEU A 54 1.94 5.84 3.03
CA LEU A 54 1.40 5.27 4.25
C LEU A 54 2.19 4.05 4.75
N TRP A 55 2.87 3.33 3.85
CA TRP A 55 3.62 2.11 4.14
C TRP A 55 4.93 2.03 3.33
N ARG A 56 5.78 3.04 3.51
CA ARG A 56 7.12 3.10 2.94
C ARG A 56 7.95 1.87 3.30
N THR A 57 8.73 1.38 2.34
CA THR A 57 9.55 0.18 2.50
C THR A 57 10.94 0.47 3.08
N GLU A 58 11.34 1.74 3.02
CA GLU A 58 12.62 2.25 3.47
C GLU A 58 12.61 2.45 4.99
N ASP A 59 13.80 2.37 5.57
CA ASP A 59 14.06 2.60 6.99
C ASP A 59 13.15 1.76 7.92
N CYS A 60 12.71 0.61 7.43
CA CYS A 60 11.78 -0.29 8.11
C CYS A 60 10.59 0.44 8.74
N PHE A 61 10.01 1.37 7.98
CA PHE A 61 8.86 2.12 8.42
C PHE A 61 7.65 1.20 8.60
N TYR A 62 6.95 1.39 9.71
CA TYR A 62 5.80 0.60 10.12
C TYR A 62 4.62 1.51 10.48
N ASN A 63 3.45 1.24 9.90
CA ASN A 63 2.24 2.03 10.12
C ASN A 63 1.00 1.20 10.49
N PRO A 64 0.88 0.78 11.76
CA PRO A 64 -0.27 0.01 12.23
C PRO A 64 -1.57 0.81 12.19
N LEU A 65 -1.50 2.14 12.35
CA LEU A 65 -2.67 3.01 12.36
C LEU A 65 -3.32 3.07 10.98
N ALA A 66 -2.53 3.25 9.92
CA ALA A 66 -3.03 3.17 8.55
C ALA A 66 -3.60 1.78 8.26
N SER A 67 -2.90 0.71 8.65
CA SER A 67 -3.41 -0.65 8.43
C SER A 67 -4.79 -0.87 9.09
N ARG A 68 -4.97 -0.36 10.31
CA ARG A 68 -6.26 -0.37 11.00
C ARG A 68 -7.32 0.50 10.33
N GLN A 69 -6.96 1.74 9.97
CA GLN A 69 -7.87 2.72 9.36
C GLN A 69 -8.45 2.19 8.05
N TYR A 70 -7.61 1.58 7.21
CA TYR A 70 -8.03 1.04 5.93
C TYR A 70 -8.50 -0.42 6.00
N MET A 71 -8.61 -1.01 7.20
CA MET A 71 -9.03 -2.41 7.41
C MET A 71 -8.23 -3.41 6.55
N VAL A 72 -6.91 -3.21 6.50
CA VAL A 72 -5.96 -3.98 5.70
C VAL A 72 -4.98 -4.74 6.59
N ASP A 73 -4.44 -5.84 6.06
CA ASP A 73 -3.47 -6.67 6.77
C ASP A 73 -2.17 -5.90 7.06
N ASP A 74 -1.60 -6.17 8.23
CA ASP A 74 -0.26 -5.73 8.60
C ASP A 74 0.80 -6.66 7.98
N CYS A 75 1.30 -6.23 6.82
CA CYS A 75 2.23 -7.00 6.02
C CYS A 75 3.62 -7.08 6.66
N GLU A 76 4.08 -5.98 7.27
CA GLU A 76 5.41 -5.86 7.85
C GLU A 76 5.60 -6.87 8.97
N THR A 77 4.66 -6.90 9.92
CA THR A 77 4.68 -7.79 11.08
C THR A 77 4.55 -9.27 10.70
N SER A 78 3.81 -9.58 9.64
CA SER A 78 3.43 -10.96 9.31
C SER A 78 4.43 -11.65 8.37
N TYR A 79 5.02 -10.88 7.44
CA TYR A 79 5.67 -11.44 6.25
C TYR A 79 7.03 -10.83 5.92
N SER A 80 7.58 -9.96 6.77
CA SER A 80 8.89 -9.35 6.52
C SER A 80 9.77 -9.33 7.76
N VAL A 81 11.05 -9.02 7.55
CA VAL A 81 12.02 -8.78 8.60
C VAL A 81 12.84 -7.55 8.24
N CYS A 82 13.05 -6.66 9.20
CA CYS A 82 13.90 -5.49 9.00
C CYS A 82 15.37 -5.92 9.00
N VAL A 83 16.09 -5.67 7.90
CA VAL A 83 17.50 -6.06 7.73
C VAL A 83 18.32 -4.90 7.17
N PRO A 84 19.65 -4.89 7.39
CA PRO A 84 20.53 -3.92 6.73
C PRO A 84 20.51 -4.14 5.22
N ASN A 85 20.48 -3.05 4.45
CA ASN A 85 20.67 -3.10 3.02
C ASN A 85 22.08 -3.63 2.69
N MET A 86 22.18 -4.48 1.67
CA MET A 86 23.47 -4.99 1.20
C MET A 86 24.25 -3.97 0.35
N ASP A 87 23.69 -2.77 0.14
CA ASP A 87 24.29 -1.69 -0.66
C ASP A 87 25.41 -0.92 0.07
N GLY A 88 25.72 -1.27 1.33
CA GLY A 88 26.76 -0.62 2.12
C GLY A 88 26.40 0.76 2.65
N THR A 89 25.16 1.24 2.44
CA THR A 89 24.70 2.55 2.93
C THR A 89 24.46 2.59 4.43
N GLY A 90 24.38 1.41 5.08
CA GLY A 90 23.98 1.28 6.48
C GLY A 90 22.49 1.53 6.71
N ARG A 91 21.69 1.76 5.66
CA ARG A 91 20.24 1.86 5.77
C ARG A 91 19.62 0.49 5.97
N CYS A 92 18.43 0.46 6.56
CA CYS A 92 17.66 -0.76 6.75
C CYS A 92 16.40 -0.73 5.89
N SER A 93 15.97 -1.90 5.43
CA SER A 93 14.71 -2.06 4.72
C SER A 93 14.05 -3.38 5.08
N TRP A 94 12.77 -3.50 4.74
CA TRP A 94 12.06 -4.76 4.88
C TRP A 94 12.61 -5.78 3.88
N LEU A 95 13.13 -6.90 4.38
CA LEU A 95 13.32 -8.10 3.58
C LEU A 95 11.94 -8.66 3.23
N GLN A 96 11.54 -8.48 1.98
CA GLN A 96 10.19 -8.80 1.51
C GLN A 96 10.11 -10.26 1.05
N SER A 97 9.26 -11.06 1.70
CA SER A 97 8.87 -12.36 1.17
C SER A 97 7.85 -12.21 0.03
N GLU A 98 7.62 -13.26 -0.76
CA GLU A 98 6.53 -13.24 -1.77
C GLU A 98 5.17 -12.93 -1.15
N LYS A 99 4.91 -13.43 0.07
CA LYS A 99 3.68 -13.14 0.83
C LYS A 99 3.58 -11.68 1.22
N TYR A 100 4.72 -11.03 1.55
CA TYR A 100 4.75 -9.60 1.81
C TYR A 100 4.36 -8.81 0.56
N VAL A 101 4.96 -9.13 -0.60
CA VAL A 101 4.67 -8.42 -1.86
C VAL A 101 3.18 -8.52 -2.19
N PHE A 102 2.60 -9.71 -2.07
CA PHE A 102 1.17 -9.91 -2.30
C PHE A 102 0.28 -9.15 -1.30
N CYS A 103 0.61 -9.22 -0.01
CA CYS A 103 -0.08 -8.48 1.05
C CYS A 103 -0.03 -6.97 0.80
N SER A 104 1.17 -6.44 0.52
CA SER A 104 1.39 -5.01 0.28
C SER A 104 0.60 -4.53 -0.94
N LYS A 105 0.54 -5.32 -2.02
CA LYS A 105 -0.30 -5.03 -3.19
C LYS A 105 -1.78 -4.98 -2.84
N ARG A 106 -2.31 -5.97 -2.09
CA ARG A 106 -3.72 -5.97 -1.66
C ARG A 106 -4.05 -4.77 -0.77
N ARG A 107 -3.12 -4.40 0.10
CA ARG A 107 -3.23 -3.26 0.99
C ARG A 107 -3.31 -1.94 0.21
N LYS A 108 -2.35 -1.70 -0.71
CA LYS A 108 -2.36 -0.52 -1.60
C LYS A 108 -3.69 -0.42 -2.36
N ASN A 109 -4.13 -1.52 -2.97
CA ASN A 109 -5.39 -1.56 -3.69
C ASN A 109 -6.60 -1.18 -2.81
N SER A 110 -6.65 -1.69 -1.58
CA SER A 110 -7.75 -1.42 -0.65
C SER A 110 -7.74 0.04 -0.18
N ALA A 111 -6.56 0.59 0.11
CA ALA A 111 -6.42 2.00 0.47
C ALA A 111 -6.88 2.91 -0.68
N CYS A 112 -6.43 2.63 -1.91
CA CYS A 112 -6.83 3.41 -3.09
C CYS A 112 -8.32 3.35 -3.39
N LEU A 113 -8.96 2.20 -3.18
CA LEU A 113 -10.41 2.06 -3.32
C LEU A 113 -11.20 2.88 -2.29
N GLN A 114 -10.66 2.98 -1.06
CA GLN A 114 -11.29 3.72 0.01
C GLN A 114 -11.08 5.23 -0.12
N THR A 115 -9.93 5.67 -0.64
CA THR A 115 -9.64 7.11 -0.82
C THR A 115 -10.16 7.68 -2.14
N GLY A 116 -10.12 6.90 -3.23
CA GLY A 116 -10.43 7.39 -4.58
C GLY A 116 -11.90 7.28 -5.02
N GLY A 117 -12.81 6.87 -4.12
CA GLY A 117 -14.23 6.74 -4.41
C GLY A 117 -14.57 5.53 -5.28
N ALA A 118 -15.27 4.54 -4.69
CA ALA A 118 -15.63 3.27 -5.33
C ALA A 118 -16.43 3.38 -6.66
N TYR A 119 -17.00 4.55 -6.98
CA TYR A 119 -17.85 4.74 -8.16
C TYR A 119 -17.08 5.00 -9.47
N ALA A 120 -15.94 5.70 -9.44
CA ALA A 120 -15.09 5.85 -10.63
C ALA A 120 -14.49 4.49 -11.07
N PHE A 121 -14.26 3.62 -10.08
CA PHE A 121 -13.71 2.29 -10.24
C PHE A 121 -14.63 1.32 -11.00
N LEU A 122 -15.95 1.35 -10.77
CA LEU A 122 -16.87 0.40 -11.41
C LEU A 122 -17.17 0.70 -12.89
N ALA A 123 -17.00 1.96 -13.33
CA ALA A 123 -17.29 2.36 -14.71
C ALA A 123 -16.10 2.15 -15.69
N GLY A 124 -14.86 2.11 -15.19
CA GLY A 124 -13.64 2.01 -16.02
C GLY A 124 -13.27 0.59 -16.45
N TRP A 125 -13.73 -0.44 -15.76
CA TRP A 125 -13.22 -1.82 -15.87
C TRP A 125 -13.64 -2.59 -17.12
N THR A 126 -14.44 -2.00 -18.01
CA THR A 126 -14.80 -2.66 -19.27
C THR A 126 -13.73 -2.54 -20.33
N CYS A 127 -12.88 -1.50 -20.29
CA CYS A 127 -11.90 -1.21 -21.34
C CYS A 127 -10.61 -0.51 -20.89
N PRO A 128 -9.42 -0.94 -21.38
CA PRO A 128 -8.15 -0.24 -21.09
C PRO A 128 -8.17 1.24 -21.46
N GLU A 129 -8.88 1.61 -22.53
CA GLU A 129 -8.98 2.99 -22.99
C GLU A 129 -9.73 3.88 -21.96
N ASN A 130 -10.69 3.31 -21.23
CA ASN A 130 -11.45 4.04 -20.22
C ASN A 130 -10.63 4.30 -18.95
N CYS A 131 -9.61 3.47 -18.68
CA CYS A 131 -8.71 3.69 -17.55
C CYS A 131 -7.94 5.01 -17.66
N LYS A 132 -7.67 5.51 -18.88
CA LYS A 132 -6.93 6.76 -19.09
C LYS A 132 -7.66 8.00 -18.56
N GLY A 133 -8.98 7.94 -18.43
CA GLY A 133 -9.81 9.03 -17.89
C GLY A 133 -9.84 9.11 -16.37
N ILE A 134 -9.25 8.14 -15.67
CA ILE A 134 -9.18 8.12 -14.20
C ILE A 134 -8.07 9.08 -13.76
N GLN A 135 -8.43 10.09 -12.96
CA GLN A 135 -7.50 11.12 -12.49
C GLN A 135 -6.56 10.56 -11.44
N GLU A 136 -7.05 9.74 -10.52
CA GLU A 136 -6.29 9.14 -9.44
C GLU A 136 -5.35 8.05 -9.99
N ASP A 137 -4.05 8.31 -9.94
CA ASP A 137 -3.00 7.43 -10.49
C ASP A 137 -3.13 5.98 -10.01
N CYS A 138 -3.37 5.77 -8.72
CA CYS A 138 -3.51 4.42 -8.18
C CYS A 138 -4.74 3.67 -8.75
N LEU A 139 -5.89 4.34 -8.88
CA LEU A 139 -7.08 3.73 -9.48
C LEU A 139 -6.87 3.46 -10.98
N ARG A 140 -6.15 4.36 -11.67
CA ARG A 140 -5.77 4.19 -13.07
C ARG A 140 -4.88 2.97 -13.26
N GLU A 141 -3.86 2.79 -12.43
CA GLU A 141 -2.98 1.62 -12.47
C GLU A 141 -3.73 0.33 -12.18
N MET A 142 -4.59 0.31 -11.16
CA MET A 142 -5.44 -0.85 -10.86
C MET A 142 -6.34 -1.22 -12.05
N CYS A 143 -6.95 -0.22 -12.70
CA CYS A 143 -7.80 -0.41 -13.88
C CYS A 143 -6.99 -0.97 -15.06
N LEU A 144 -5.81 -0.42 -15.34
CA LEU A 144 -4.93 -0.90 -16.42
C LEU A 144 -4.48 -2.34 -16.17
N GLN A 145 -4.12 -2.69 -14.94
CA GLN A 145 -3.76 -4.06 -14.57
C GLN A 145 -4.93 -5.03 -14.76
N ALA A 146 -6.13 -4.65 -14.32
CA ALA A 146 -7.32 -5.48 -14.43
C ALA A 146 -7.81 -5.68 -15.87
N THR A 147 -7.56 -4.71 -16.74
CA THR A 147 -7.98 -4.73 -18.15
C THR A 147 -6.88 -5.21 -19.10
N THR A 148 -5.70 -5.58 -18.58
CA THR A 148 -4.59 -6.08 -19.39
C THR A 148 -5.02 -7.36 -20.13
N GLY A 149 -4.93 -7.34 -21.46
CA GLY A 149 -5.35 -8.46 -22.32
C GLY A 149 -6.86 -8.52 -22.63
N VAL A 150 -7.66 -7.57 -22.12
CA VAL A 150 -9.09 -7.47 -22.46
C VAL A 150 -9.27 -6.83 -23.84
N VAL A 151 -10.00 -7.50 -24.73
CA VAL A 151 -10.37 -6.95 -26.05
C VAL A 151 -11.71 -6.24 -25.95
N CYS A 152 -11.70 -4.93 -26.20
CA CYS A 152 -12.91 -4.12 -26.11
C CYS A 152 -13.82 -4.22 -27.33
N PRO A 153 -15.11 -4.56 -27.15
CA PRO A 153 -16.10 -4.45 -28.21
C PRO A 153 -16.24 -2.98 -28.65
N LYS A 154 -16.28 -2.73 -29.97
CA LYS A 154 -16.43 -1.37 -30.54
C LYS A 154 -17.58 -0.56 -29.91
N ARG A 155 -18.71 -1.19 -29.59
CA ARG A 155 -19.89 -0.53 -28.98
C ARG A 155 -19.65 0.05 -27.58
N ILE A 156 -18.64 -0.43 -26.84
CA ILE A 156 -18.33 0.04 -25.49
C ILE A 156 -17.38 1.25 -25.56
N ARG A 157 -16.50 1.31 -26.56
CA ARG A 157 -15.54 2.41 -26.77
C ARG A 157 -16.20 3.77 -27.01
N GLU A 158 -17.43 3.77 -27.53
CA GLU A 158 -18.14 4.99 -27.91
C GLU A 158 -19.04 5.54 -26.80
N ARG A 159 -19.16 4.85 -25.66
CA ARG A 159 -19.97 5.36 -24.54
C ARG A 159 -19.14 6.36 -23.74
N PRO A 160 -19.53 7.64 -23.66
CA PRO A 160 -18.87 8.58 -22.77
C PRO A 160 -18.95 8.07 -21.34
N ILE A 161 -17.81 8.09 -20.64
CA ILE A 161 -17.78 7.85 -19.20
C ILE A 161 -18.68 8.92 -18.59
N PRO A 162 -19.76 8.55 -17.87
CA PRO A 162 -20.63 9.54 -17.28
C PRO A 162 -19.82 10.46 -16.38
N SER A 163 -19.80 11.75 -16.70
CA SER A 163 -19.15 12.79 -15.91
C SER A 163 -19.98 13.03 -14.64
N PHE A 164 -19.99 12.08 -13.71
CA PHE A 164 -20.67 12.24 -12.41
C PHE A 164 -19.77 12.90 -11.35
N LEU A 165 -18.52 13.19 -11.67
CA LEU A 165 -17.63 13.98 -10.82
C LEU A 165 -17.81 15.47 -11.12
N GLY A 166 -19.02 15.98 -10.87
CA GLY A 166 -19.24 17.40 -10.71
C GLY A 166 -18.86 17.81 -9.30
N ASN A 167 -17.67 18.40 -9.15
CA ASN A 167 -17.19 19.28 -8.07
C ASN A 167 -18.11 19.44 -6.85
N ASN A 168 -18.12 18.47 -5.93
CA ASN A 168 -18.65 18.66 -4.58
C ASN A 168 -17.75 17.93 -3.58
N PHE A 169 -16.48 18.35 -3.51
CA PHE A 169 -15.61 18.17 -2.35
C PHE A 169 -14.71 19.40 -2.25
#